data_AF-A0A1H2ZDQ6-F1
#
_entry.id   AF-A0A1H2ZDQ6-F1
#
_cell.length_a   1.000
_cell.length_b   1.000
_cell.length_c   1.000
_cell.angle_alpha   90.00
_cell.angle_beta   90.00
_cell.angle_gamma   90.00
#
_symmetry.space_group_name_H-M   'P 1'
#
loop_
_entity.id
_entity.type
_entity.pdbx_description
1 polymer ?
#
loop_
_entity_poly.entity_id
_entity_poly.type
_entity_poly.pdbx_seq_one_letter_code
_entity_poly.pdbx_strand_id
1 'polypeptide(L)'
;MPTDISRLIGLTHEKEIENECHVTDLHIGWQNEDPAQKQVDNAGVAHRAPLVSWVVDGERRTFIPTLSYEPNTEPSNWLRELLGLEDHPEFRPDVKKLEQDIRAALTQSR
;
A
#
# COMPACT_ATOMS: atom_id res chain seq x y z
N MET A 1 -9.08 -6.56 19.33
CA MET A 1 -9.41 -7.13 18.00
C MET A 1 -8.24 -6.80 17.09
N PRO A 2 -7.58 -7.76 16.44
CA PRO A 2 -6.58 -7.39 15.45
C PRO A 2 -7.34 -6.84 14.25
N THR A 3 -7.16 -5.56 13.99
CA THR A 3 -7.59 -4.92 12.75
C THR A 3 -6.98 -5.73 11.62
N ASP A 4 -7.80 -6.43 10.84
CA ASP A 4 -7.38 -7.08 9.61
C ASP A 4 -6.84 -5.97 8.68
N ILE A 5 -5.55 -5.70 8.80
CA ILE A 5 -4.77 -5.04 7.76
C ILE A 5 -4.73 -6.09 6.66
N SER A 6 -5.78 -6.12 5.84
CA SER A 6 -5.86 -6.88 4.60
C SER A 6 -4.51 -6.70 3.91
N ARG A 7 -3.69 -7.77 3.89
CA ARG A 7 -2.41 -7.77 3.17
C ARG A 7 -2.74 -7.50 1.71
N LEU A 8 -2.58 -6.23 1.33
CA LEU A 8 -3.08 -5.70 0.07
C LEU A 8 -2.32 -6.30 -1.12
N ILE A 9 -1.10 -6.80 -0.86
CA ILE A 9 -0.25 -7.51 -1.81
C ILE A 9 0.25 -8.78 -1.10
N GLY A 10 -0.01 -9.95 -1.70
CA GLY A 10 0.43 -11.24 -1.18
C GLY A 10 1.71 -11.74 -1.86
N LEU A 11 2.37 -12.74 -1.26
CA LEU A 11 3.63 -13.34 -1.72
C LEU A 11 3.65 -13.75 -3.22
N THR A 12 2.50 -14.17 -3.76
CA THR A 12 2.38 -14.53 -5.19
C THR A 12 2.53 -13.32 -6.11
N HIS A 13 1.98 -12.18 -5.70
CA HIS A 13 1.99 -10.96 -6.48
C HIS A 13 3.35 -10.25 -6.39
N GLU A 14 4.05 -10.35 -5.25
CA GLU A 14 5.44 -9.89 -5.12
C GLU A 14 6.35 -10.61 -6.12
N LYS A 15 6.25 -11.96 -6.23
CA LYS A 15 7.02 -12.74 -7.20
C LYS A 15 6.71 -12.40 -8.66
N GLU A 16 5.47 -12.09 -8.99
CA GLU A 16 5.10 -11.64 -10.34
C GLU A 16 5.82 -10.32 -10.67
N ILE A 17 5.78 -9.36 -9.75
CA ILE A 17 6.44 -8.06 -9.88
C ILE A 17 7.96 -8.20 -9.95
N GLU A 18 8.58 -9.09 -9.15
CA GLU A 18 10.02 -9.38 -9.22
C GLU A 18 10.45 -9.78 -10.64
N ASN A 19 9.72 -10.74 -11.22
CA ASN A 19 10.01 -11.27 -12.55
C ASN A 19 9.82 -10.22 -13.64
N GLU A 20 8.75 -9.42 -13.55
CA GLU A 20 8.43 -8.38 -14.54
C GLU A 20 9.39 -7.18 -14.45
N CYS A 21 9.82 -6.81 -13.24
CA CYS A 21 10.72 -5.68 -13.01
C CYS A 21 12.21 -6.06 -12.98
N HIS A 22 12.55 -7.34 -13.15
CA HIS A 22 13.92 -7.86 -13.09
C HIS A 22 14.66 -7.52 -11.79
N VAL A 23 13.94 -7.53 -10.67
CA VAL A 23 14.49 -7.34 -9.31
C VAL A 23 14.43 -8.66 -8.54
N THR A 24 15.16 -8.74 -7.43
CA THR A 24 15.17 -9.94 -6.57
C THR A 24 14.94 -9.55 -5.11
N ASP A 25 14.40 -10.48 -4.31
CA ASP A 25 14.13 -10.28 -2.88
C ASP A 25 13.21 -9.06 -2.63
N LEU A 26 12.18 -8.91 -3.47
CA LEU A 26 11.12 -7.93 -3.29
C LEU A 26 10.29 -8.30 -2.06
N HIS A 27 10.19 -7.34 -1.15
CA HIS A 27 9.37 -7.44 0.04
C HIS A 27 8.56 -6.17 0.21
N ILE A 28 7.27 -6.33 0.45
CA ILE A 28 6.35 -5.23 0.74
C ILE A 28 5.84 -5.41 2.17
N GLY A 29 6.42 -4.64 3.09
CA GLY A 29 6.17 -4.73 4.53
C GLY A 29 5.30 -3.58 5.04
N TRP A 30 4.37 -3.87 5.96
CA TRP A 30 3.58 -2.84 6.68
C TRP A 30 4.03 -2.68 8.14
N GLN A 31 5.19 -3.22 8.51
CA GLN A 31 5.72 -3.14 9.87
C GLN A 31 6.20 -1.71 10.19
N ASN A 32 6.48 -1.42 11.46
CA ASN A 32 6.96 -0.10 11.88
C ASN A 32 8.47 0.00 11.72
N GLU A 33 8.90 0.19 10.49
CA GLU A 33 10.30 0.15 10.10
C GLU A 33 10.88 1.55 9.91
N ASP A 34 10.07 2.50 9.42
CA ASP A 34 10.49 3.87 9.16
C ASP A 34 9.39 4.90 9.51
N PRO A 35 9.72 6.03 10.19
CA PRO A 35 8.76 7.10 10.47
C PRO A 35 8.03 7.67 9.24
N ALA A 36 8.67 7.66 8.06
CA ALA A 36 8.09 8.13 6.80
C ALA A 36 6.94 7.24 6.29
N GLN A 37 6.77 6.03 6.83
CA GLN A 37 5.59 5.20 6.56
C GLN A 37 4.31 5.82 7.12
N LYS A 38 4.38 6.67 8.14
CA LYS A 38 3.20 7.31 8.73
C LYS A 38 2.79 8.51 7.86
N GLN A 39 1.65 8.39 7.20
CA GLN A 39 1.11 9.42 6.32
C GLN A 39 -0.29 9.84 6.79
N VAL A 40 -0.75 11.01 6.37
CA VAL A 40 -2.06 11.55 6.75
C VAL A 40 -2.86 11.79 5.48
N ASP A 41 -4.12 11.37 5.47
CA ASP A 41 -5.01 11.62 4.34
C ASP A 41 -5.60 13.04 4.36
N ASN A 42 -6.44 13.34 3.36
CA ASN A 42 -7.08 14.64 3.23
C ASN A 42 -8.09 14.95 4.35
N ALA A 43 -8.55 13.95 5.10
CA ALA A 43 -9.45 14.08 6.24
C ALA A 43 -8.71 14.22 7.58
N GLY A 44 -7.37 14.14 7.57
CA GLY A 44 -6.56 14.19 8.79
C GLY A 44 -6.40 12.84 9.49
N VAL A 45 -6.83 11.74 8.87
CA VAL A 45 -6.69 10.38 9.40
C VAL A 45 -5.29 9.87 9.10
N ALA A 46 -4.65 9.27 10.11
CA ALA A 46 -3.32 8.70 9.96
C ALA A 46 -3.38 7.28 9.37
N HIS A 47 -2.66 7.08 8.28
CA HIS A 47 -2.50 5.81 7.58
C HIS A 47 -1.03 5.40 7.56
N ARG A 48 -0.80 4.14 7.15
CA ARG A 48 0.53 3.56 7.05
C ARG A 48 0.81 3.09 5.63
N ALA A 49 1.80 3.70 5.00
CA ALA A 49 2.35 3.24 3.74
C ALA A 49 3.23 2.00 3.95
N PRO A 50 3.27 1.07 2.99
CA PRO A 50 4.22 -0.03 3.04
C PRO A 50 5.66 0.46 2.87
N LEU A 51 6.62 -0.25 3.44
CA LEU A 51 8.01 -0.19 3.03
C LEU A 51 8.22 -1.25 1.94
N VAL A 52 8.70 -0.81 0.78
CA VAL A 52 9.03 -1.68 -0.34
C VAL A 52 10.53 -1.80 -0.40
N SER A 53 11.06 -3.01 -0.32
CA SER A 53 12.50 -3.27 -0.44
C SER A 53 12.78 -4.31 -1.50
N TRP A 54 13.86 -4.14 -2.26
CA TRP A 54 14.29 -5.09 -3.29
C TRP A 54 15.80 -5.01 -3.49
N VAL A 55 16.35 -5.97 -4.22
CA VAL A 55 17.76 -6.03 -4.62
C VAL A 55 17.87 -5.89 -6.14
N VAL A 56 18.71 -4.95 -6.57
CA VAL A 56 19.10 -4.71 -7.96
C VAL A 56 20.61 -4.50 -8.02
N ASP A 57 21.30 -5.14 -8.97
CA ASP A 57 22.77 -5.10 -9.12
C ASP A 57 23.57 -5.41 -7.84
N GLY A 58 23.00 -6.25 -6.96
CA GLY A 58 23.61 -6.63 -5.68
C GLY A 58 23.44 -5.60 -4.56
N GLU A 59 22.78 -4.47 -4.81
CA GLU A 59 22.47 -3.45 -3.81
C GLU A 59 21.01 -3.54 -3.36
N ARG A 60 20.78 -3.49 -2.04
CA ARG A 60 19.43 -3.39 -1.48
C ARG A 60 18.94 -1.95 -1.56
N ARG A 61 17.76 -1.78 -2.15
CA ARG A 61 17.03 -0.52 -2.28
C ARG A 61 15.76 -0.57 -1.44
N THR A 62 15.32 0.60 -1.01
CA THR A 62 14.08 0.78 -0.24
C THR A 62 13.31 1.96 -0.78
N PHE A 63 11.99 1.86 -0.78
CA PHE A 63 11.07 2.88 -1.22
C PHE A 63 9.81 2.86 -0.36
N ILE A 64 9.32 4.03 0.00
CA ILE A 64 8.05 4.20 0.71
C ILE A 64 7.14 4.98 -0.25
N PRO A 65 6.12 4.36 -0.84
CA PRO A 65 5.19 5.05 -1.72
C PRO A 65 4.36 6.07 -0.96
N THR A 66 4.02 7.17 -1.63
CA THR A 66 3.05 8.14 -1.12
C THR A 66 1.65 7.61 -1.39
N LEU A 67 0.89 7.36 -0.32
CA LEU A 67 -0.50 6.92 -0.45
C LEU A 67 -1.33 8.04 -1.07
N SER A 68 -1.93 7.73 -2.22
CA SER A 68 -3.01 8.53 -2.78
C SER A 68 -4.34 7.98 -2.27
N TYR A 69 -5.30 8.86 -2.02
CA TYR A 69 -6.60 8.47 -1.49
C TYR A 69 -7.71 8.89 -2.44
N GLU A 70 -8.65 7.99 -2.68
CA GLU A 70 -9.86 8.25 -3.47
C GLU A 70 -11.11 8.25 -2.56
N PRO A 71 -12.13 9.05 -2.91
CA PRO A 71 -13.40 9.02 -2.16
C PRO A 71 -13.99 7.61 -2.15
N ASN A 72 -14.40 7.16 -0.97
CA ASN A 72 -15.04 5.86 -0.84
C ASN A 72 -16.49 5.92 -1.37
N THR A 73 -16.67 5.63 -2.66
CA THR A 73 -17.96 5.67 -3.36
C THR A 73 -18.71 4.34 -3.35
N GLU A 74 -18.31 3.38 -2.51
CA GLU A 74 -18.98 2.08 -2.49
C GLU A 74 -20.47 2.21 -2.13
N PRO A 75 -21.38 1.62 -2.95
CA PRO A 75 -22.83 1.70 -2.72
C PRO A 75 -23.30 0.93 -1.47
N SER A 76 -22.38 0.27 -0.75
CA SER A 76 -22.59 -0.45 0.50
C SER A 76 -22.81 0.45 1.71
N ASN A 77 -22.58 1.77 1.58
CA ASN A 77 -22.61 2.71 2.70
C ASN A 77 -23.99 2.78 3.38
N TRP A 78 -25.09 2.84 2.61
CA TRP A 78 -26.44 2.96 3.19
C TRP A 78 -26.91 1.70 3.95
N LEU A 79 -26.52 0.51 3.47
CA LEU A 79 -26.87 -0.77 4.08
C LEU A 79 -26.13 -1.01 5.40
N ARG A 80 -24.97 -0.38 5.58
CA ARG A 80 -24.11 -0.52 6.76
C ARG A 80 -24.38 0.56 7.80
N GLU A 81 -24.73 1.78 7.37
CA GLU A 81 -25.35 2.80 8.23
C GLU A 81 -26.62 2.24 8.89
N LEU A 82 -27.45 1.51 8.14
CA LEU A 82 -28.64 0.83 8.68
C LEU A 82 -28.30 -0.24 9.73
N LEU A 83 -27.08 -0.80 9.69
CA LEU A 83 -26.61 -1.86 10.59
C LEU A 83 -25.71 -1.34 11.73
N GLY A 84 -25.48 -0.03 11.85
CA GLY A 84 -24.68 0.57 12.91
C GLY A 84 -23.18 0.22 12.85
N LEU A 85 -22.65 -0.05 11.65
CA LEU A 85 -21.22 -0.27 11.45
C LEU A 85 -20.56 1.09 11.22
N GLU A 86 -20.06 1.72 12.28
CA GLU A 86 -19.61 3.13 12.30
C GLU A 86 -18.23 3.39 11.68
N ASP A 87 -17.41 2.37 11.40
CA ASP A 87 -16.06 2.57 10.85
C ASP A 87 -16.09 2.65 9.32
N HIS A 88 -16.29 3.86 8.82
CA HIS A 88 -16.09 4.19 7.41
C HIS A 88 -15.03 5.28 7.26
N PRO A 89 -13.83 4.96 6.75
CA PRO A 89 -12.94 6.01 6.28
C PRO A 89 -13.58 6.64 5.02
N GLU A 90 -13.79 7.96 5.06
CA GLU A 90 -14.33 8.76 3.94
C GLU A 90 -13.49 8.59 2.65
N PHE A 91 -12.22 8.25 2.83
CA PHE A 91 -11.25 8.04 1.79
C PHE A 91 -10.61 6.65 1.92
N ARG A 92 -10.37 5.98 0.79
CA ARG A 92 -9.64 4.71 0.73
C ARG A 92 -8.34 4.86 -0.05
N PRO A 93 -7.26 4.12 0.29
CA PRO A 93 -6.04 4.12 -0.51
C PRO A 93 -6.33 3.65 -1.94
N ASP A 94 -5.82 4.40 -2.93
CA ASP A 94 -5.86 4.01 -4.34
C ASP A 94 -4.83 2.90 -4.58
N VAL A 95 -5.32 1.66 -4.54
CA VAL A 95 -4.53 0.44 -4.70
C VAL A 95 -3.84 0.38 -6.07
N LYS A 96 -4.51 0.85 -7.12
CA LYS A 96 -3.97 0.81 -8.49
C LYS A 96 -2.81 1.78 -8.63
N LYS A 97 -2.97 2.98 -8.08
CA LYS A 97 -1.91 3.97 -8.08
C LYS A 97 -0.73 3.54 -7.21
N LEU A 98 -0.99 2.93 -6.07
CA LEU A 98 0.04 2.33 -5.23
C LEU A 98 0.88 1.29 -6.02
N GLU A 99 0.21 0.38 -6.74
CA GLU A 99 0.92 -0.61 -7.57
C GLU A 99 1.74 0.05 -8.70
N GLN A 100 1.18 1.07 -9.36
CA GLN A 100 1.89 1.84 -10.38
C GLN A 100 3.13 2.55 -9.84
N ASP A 101 3.02 3.17 -8.67
CA ASP A 101 4.12 3.88 -8.02
C ASP A 101 5.26 2.90 -7.64
N ILE A 102 4.90 1.73 -7.13
CA ILE A 102 5.88 0.66 -6.83
C ILE A 102 6.59 0.22 -8.10
N ARG A 103 5.86 -0.13 -9.15
CA ARG A 103 6.44 -0.56 -10.44
C ARG A 103 7.34 0.51 -11.05
N ALA A 104 6.93 1.78 -10.97
CA ALA A 104 7.74 2.90 -11.44
C ALA A 104 9.06 3.00 -10.66
N ALA A 105 9.03 2.89 -9.33
CA ALA A 105 10.23 2.93 -8.50
C ALA A 105 11.21 1.77 -8.79
N LEU A 106 10.67 0.57 -9.01
CA LEU A 106 11.48 -0.60 -9.37
C LEU A 106 12.17 -0.41 -10.74
N THR A 107 11.49 0.21 -11.70
CA THR A 107 12.01 0.39 -13.07
C THR A 107 12.96 1.59 -13.19
N GLN A 108 12.77 2.65 -12.40
CA GLN A 108 13.63 3.85 -12.39
C GLN A 108 14.99 3.62 -11.70
N SER A 109 15.14 2.54 -10.95
CA SER A 109 16.39 2.21 -10.24
C SER A 109 17.39 1.43 -11.11
N ARG A 110 17.28 1.57 -12.43
CA ARG A 110 18.11 0.97 -13.48
C ARG A 110 18.89 2.05 -14.21
#